data_AF-A0A924SHJ9-F1
#
_entry.id   AF-A0A924SHJ9-F1
#
_cell.length_a   1.000
_cell.length_b   1.000
_cell.length_c   1.000
_cell.angle_alpha   90.00
_cell.angle_beta   90.00
_cell.angle_gamma   90.00
#
_symmetry.space_group_name_H-M   'P 1'
#
loop_
_entity.id
_entity.type
_entity.pdbx_description
1 polymer ?
#
loop_
_entity_poly.entity_id
_entity_poly.type
_entity_poly.pdbx_seq_one_letter_code
_entity_poly.pdbx_strand_id
1 'polypeptide(L)'
;MPGRIIISDACVTEGAAWLGQRHPRFALALDAVGQLPLRRREGGFAALFDAIVSQQVSVASASAIWGRLEAAGLTDGAAVAAATDEALRGCGLSRQKIRYGRALAQAGIAFDDLPLMPNDAVIATLVAVPGIGRWTAEIYA
;
A
#
# COMPACT_ATOMS: atom_id res chain seq x y z
N MET A 1 -0.88 6.51 -21.02
CA MET A 1 -1.09 5.05 -21.05
C MET A 1 -0.74 4.53 -19.67
N PRO A 2 -1.56 3.66 -19.05
CA PRO A 2 -1.14 2.96 -17.84
C PRO A 2 0.15 2.17 -18.13
N GLY A 3 1.05 2.10 -17.13
CA GLY A 3 2.28 1.32 -17.25
C GLY A 3 1.99 -0.19 -17.33
N ARG A 4 2.99 -0.98 -17.71
CA ARG A 4 2.88 -2.45 -17.65
C ARG A 4 2.83 -2.89 -16.19
N ILE A 5 1.75 -3.56 -15.79
CA ILE A 5 1.62 -4.14 -14.44
C ILE A 5 2.47 -5.42 -14.35
N ILE A 6 3.29 -5.52 -13.29
CA ILE A 6 4.10 -6.71 -12.99
C ILE A 6 3.22 -7.71 -12.23
N ILE A 7 2.77 -8.77 -12.91
CA ILE A 7 1.76 -9.71 -12.38
C ILE A 7 2.31 -11.09 -12.01
N SER A 8 3.56 -11.39 -12.35
CA SER A 8 4.16 -12.73 -12.16
C SER A 8 5.67 -12.66 -11.93
N ASP A 9 6.24 -13.72 -11.35
CA ASP A 9 7.69 -13.88 -11.22
C ASP A 9 8.41 -13.85 -12.58
N ALA A 10 7.73 -14.26 -13.65
CA ALA A 10 8.25 -14.15 -15.01
C ALA A 10 8.45 -12.68 -15.43
N CYS A 11 7.54 -11.78 -15.07
CA CYS A 11 7.70 -10.34 -15.33
C CYS A 11 8.90 -9.76 -14.56
N VAL A 12 9.10 -10.18 -13.31
CA VAL A 12 10.23 -9.76 -12.48
C VAL A 12 11.55 -10.27 -13.07
N THR A 13 11.58 -11.55 -13.45
CA THR A 13 12.75 -12.18 -14.08
C THR A 13 13.12 -11.49 -15.39
N GLU A 14 12.13 -11.18 -16.23
CA GLU A 14 12.34 -10.45 -17.48
C GLU A 14 12.95 -9.05 -17.23
N GLY A 15 12.37 -8.28 -16.30
CA GLY A 15 12.86 -6.95 -15.95
C GLY A 15 14.26 -6.96 -15.33
N ALA A 16 14.53 -7.91 -14.43
CA ALA A 16 15.85 -8.13 -13.84
C ALA A 16 16.89 -8.44 -14.92
N ALA A 17 16.61 -9.38 -15.83
CA ALA A 17 17.51 -9.71 -16.93
C ALA A 17 17.74 -8.49 -17.85
N TRP A 18 16.68 -7.74 -18.17
CA TRP A 18 16.77 -6.53 -18.98
C TRP A 18 17.69 -5.46 -18.37
N LEU A 19 17.63 -5.28 -17.04
CA LEU A 19 18.50 -4.37 -16.29
C LEU A 19 19.95 -4.88 -16.23
N GLY A 20 20.15 -6.18 -15.97
CA GLY A 20 21.47 -6.80 -15.92
C GLY A 20 22.25 -6.67 -17.23
N GLN A 21 21.57 -6.84 -18.37
CA GLN A 21 22.17 -6.66 -19.70
C GLN A 21 22.63 -5.22 -19.98
N ARG A 22 22.07 -4.22 -19.29
CA ARG A 22 22.32 -2.79 -19.55
C ARG A 22 23.24 -2.15 -18.52
N HIS A 23 23.34 -2.73 -17.33
CA HIS A 23 24.05 -2.12 -16.23
C HIS A 23 24.90 -3.16 -15.47
N PRO A 24 26.24 -3.14 -15.60
CA PRO A 24 27.11 -4.15 -15.00
C PRO A 24 26.94 -4.31 -13.48
N ARG A 25 26.64 -3.22 -12.76
CA ARG A 25 26.40 -3.30 -11.31
C ARG A 25 25.10 -4.02 -10.96
N PHE A 26 24.10 -3.99 -11.84
CA PHE A 26 22.87 -4.76 -11.63
C PHE A 26 23.06 -6.23 -11.98
N ALA A 27 23.86 -6.57 -12.99
CA ALA A 27 24.25 -7.97 -13.25
C ALA A 27 24.95 -8.58 -12.01
N LEU A 28 25.95 -7.89 -11.47
CA LEU A 28 26.66 -8.32 -10.27
C LEU A 28 25.71 -8.49 -9.07
N ALA A 29 24.76 -7.57 -8.88
CA ALA A 29 23.79 -7.67 -7.80
C ALA A 29 22.87 -8.88 -7.98
N LEU A 30 22.41 -9.16 -9.20
CA LEU A 30 21.55 -10.31 -9.50
C LEU A 30 22.26 -11.64 -9.27
N ASP A 31 23.54 -11.75 -9.64
CA ASP A 31 24.35 -12.95 -9.38
C ASP A 31 24.48 -13.21 -7.87
N ALA A 32 24.55 -12.15 -7.05
CA ALA A 32 24.70 -12.26 -5.60
C ALA A 32 23.38 -12.58 -4.87
N VAL A 33 22.25 -12.02 -5.32
CA VAL A 33 20.95 -12.15 -4.62
C VAL A 33 20.06 -13.27 -5.18
N GLY A 34 20.34 -13.74 -6.39
CA GLY A 34 19.52 -14.73 -7.09
C GLY A 34 18.19 -14.17 -7.58
N GLN A 35 17.21 -15.05 -7.77
CA GLN A 35 15.89 -14.66 -8.27
C GLN A 35 15.15 -13.73 -7.29
N LEU A 36 14.69 -12.60 -7.80
CA LEU A 36 13.89 -11.64 -7.04
C LEU A 36 12.42 -12.10 -7.00
N PRO A 37 11.78 -12.15 -5.82
CA PRO A 37 10.39 -12.56 -5.72
C PRO A 37 9.43 -11.45 -6.20
N LEU A 38 8.28 -11.84 -6.75
CA LEU A 38 7.16 -10.91 -6.94
C LEU A 38 6.69 -10.36 -5.59
N ARG A 39 6.65 -9.03 -5.48
CA ARG A 39 6.08 -8.32 -4.31
C ARG A 39 4.79 -7.62 -4.70
N ARG A 40 3.81 -8.39 -5.15
CA ARG A 40 2.47 -7.90 -5.48
C ARG A 40 1.54 -8.08 -4.29
N ARG A 41 0.79 -7.04 -3.97
CA ARG A 41 -0.29 -7.06 -2.98
C ARG A 41 -1.59 -6.66 -3.66
N GLU A 42 -2.71 -7.07 -3.07
CA GLU A 42 -4.01 -6.53 -3.48
C GLU A 42 -4.07 -5.05 -3.12
N GLY A 43 -4.73 -4.27 -3.98
CA GLY A 43 -4.99 -2.86 -3.73
C GLY A 43 -6.19 -2.66 -2.82
N GLY A 44 -6.82 -1.49 -2.92
CA GLY A 44 -8.04 -1.17 -2.20
C GLY A 44 -7.82 -0.37 -0.92
N PHE A 45 -8.94 -0.10 -0.25
CA PHE A 45 -8.97 0.63 1.01
C PHE A 45 -8.06 0.00 2.07
N ALA A 46 -8.17 -1.32 2.27
CA ALA A 46 -7.43 -2.03 3.31
C ALA A 46 -5.91 -1.90 3.13
N ALA A 47 -5.41 -1.98 1.90
CA ALA A 47 -3.97 -1.85 1.61
C ALA A 47 -3.43 -0.46 1.95
N LEU A 48 -4.18 0.61 1.62
CA LEU A 48 -3.78 1.97 1.98
C LEU A 48 -3.95 2.25 3.48
N PHE A 49 -4.98 1.66 4.09
CA PHE A 49 -5.18 1.79 5.52
C PHE A 49 -4.07 1.07 6.30
N ASP A 50 -3.65 -0.13 5.90
CA ASP A 50 -2.48 -0.82 6.45
C ASP A 50 -1.20 0.00 6.29
N ALA A 51 -1.02 0.66 5.14
CA ALA A 51 0.10 1.56 4.93
C ALA A 51 0.08 2.73 5.94
N ILE A 52 -1.08 3.33 6.21
CA ILE A 52 -1.26 4.36 7.25
C ILE A 52 -0.98 3.79 8.65
N VAL A 53 -1.48 2.60 8.97
CA VAL A 53 -1.26 1.91 10.25
C VAL A 53 0.21 1.62 10.48
N SER A 54 0.95 1.29 9.42
CA SER A 54 2.39 0.97 9.48
C SER A 54 3.30 2.18 9.62
N GLN A 55 2.80 3.40 9.45
CA GLN A 55 3.61 4.61 9.57
C GLN A 55 4.20 4.76 10.99
N GLN A 56 5.50 5.06 11.06
CA GLN A 56 6.24 5.44 12.28
C GLN A 56 6.22 4.39 13.40
N VAL A 57 6.00 3.11 13.07
CA VAL A 57 6.00 2.00 14.03
C VAL A 57 6.79 0.82 13.50
N SER A 58 7.17 -0.11 14.37
CA SER A 58 7.80 -1.36 13.94
C SER A 58 6.81 -2.24 13.15
N VAL A 59 7.34 -3.14 12.33
CA VAL A 59 6.54 -4.15 11.61
C VAL A 59 5.72 -5.01 12.58
N ALA A 60 6.32 -5.41 13.71
CA ALA A 60 5.62 -6.20 14.73
C ALA A 60 4.45 -5.42 15.37
N SER A 61 4.65 -4.13 15.64
CA SER A 61 3.61 -3.26 16.18
C SER A 61 2.48 -3.03 15.17
N ALA A 62 2.82 -2.78 13.90
CA ALA A 62 1.84 -2.62 12.83
C ALA A 62 1.00 -3.90 12.66
N SER A 63 1.65 -5.06 12.59
CA SER A 63 0.99 -6.36 12.49
C SER A 63 0.05 -6.64 13.67
N ALA A 64 0.47 -6.31 14.89
CA ALA A 64 -0.39 -6.47 16.08
C ALA A 64 -1.61 -5.54 16.07
N ILE A 65 -1.48 -4.30 15.56
CA ILE A 65 -2.61 -3.37 15.39
C ILE A 65 -3.54 -3.89 14.30
N TRP A 66 -2.99 -4.30 13.16
CA TRP A 66 -3.75 -4.80 12.03
C TRP A 66 -4.57 -6.04 12.40
N GLY A 67 -3.97 -7.03 13.08
CA GLY A 67 -4.69 -8.22 13.53
C GLY A 67 -5.86 -7.91 14.50
N ARG A 68 -5.77 -6.85 15.30
CA ARG A 68 -6.91 -6.39 16.13
C ARG A 68 -7.99 -5.70 15.30
N LEU A 69 -7.62 -4.93 14.27
CA LEU A 69 -8.59 -4.35 13.34
C LEU A 69 -9.34 -5.43 12.57
N GLU A 70 -8.63 -6.46 12.09
CA GLU A 70 -9.23 -7.63 11.43
C GLU A 70 -10.21 -8.35 12.35
N ALA A 71 -9.79 -8.66 13.58
CA ALA A 71 -10.66 -9.31 14.56
C ALA A 71 -11.90 -8.47 14.93
N ALA A 72 -11.81 -7.15 14.84
CA ALA A 72 -12.92 -6.22 15.08
C ALA A 72 -13.77 -5.94 13.84
N GLY A 73 -13.41 -6.44 12.66
CA GLY A 73 -14.08 -6.11 11.40
C GLY A 73 -13.93 -4.64 10.99
N LEU A 74 -12.79 -4.02 11.32
CA LEU A 74 -12.51 -2.60 11.10
C LEU A 74 -11.43 -2.37 10.03
N THR A 75 -11.44 -3.17 8.96
CA THR A 75 -10.50 -3.08 7.84
C THR A 75 -11.13 -2.58 6.54
N ASP A 76 -12.45 -2.41 6.49
CA ASP A 76 -13.16 -1.79 5.36
C ASP A 76 -13.53 -0.33 5.63
N GLY A 77 -13.71 0.43 4.55
CA GLY A 77 -13.97 1.87 4.63
C GLY A 77 -15.27 2.21 5.33
N ALA A 78 -16.34 1.44 5.11
CA ALA A 78 -17.64 1.71 5.71
C ALA A 78 -17.61 1.46 7.22
N ALA A 79 -17.00 0.35 7.66
CA ALA A 79 -16.81 0.04 9.07
C ALA A 79 -15.92 1.06 9.76
N VAL A 80 -14.79 1.46 9.16
CA VAL A 80 -13.92 2.51 9.73
C VAL A 80 -14.65 3.86 9.81
N ALA A 81 -15.47 4.20 8.82
CA ALA A 81 -16.27 5.42 8.84
C ALA A 81 -17.36 5.40 9.93
N ALA A 82 -17.99 4.25 10.17
CA ALA A 82 -19.06 4.09 11.16
C ALA A 82 -18.58 3.82 12.60
N ALA A 83 -17.35 3.32 12.77
CA ALA A 83 -16.82 2.96 14.08
C ALA A 83 -16.72 4.17 15.02
N THR A 84 -16.82 3.92 16.33
CA THR A 84 -16.49 4.94 17.33
C THR A 84 -14.98 5.13 17.44
N ASP A 85 -14.58 6.29 17.92
CA ASP A 85 -13.18 6.57 18.20
C ASP A 85 -12.61 5.61 19.26
N GLU A 86 -13.42 5.24 20.25
CA GLU A 86 -13.07 4.29 21.31
C GLU A 86 -12.78 2.90 20.74
N ALA A 87 -13.58 2.43 19.78
CA ALA A 87 -13.36 1.13 19.13
C ALA A 87 -12.04 1.11 18.35
N LEU A 88 -11.77 2.16 17.57
CA LEU A 88 -10.53 2.28 16.80
C LEU A 88 -9.29 2.44 17.70
N ARG A 89 -9.40 3.19 18.80
CA ARG A 89 -8.33 3.29 19.81
C ARG A 89 -8.12 1.95 20.53
N GLY A 90 -9.19 1.19 20.78
CA GLY A 90 -9.12 -0.16 21.34
C GLY A 90 -8.29 -1.12 20.47
N CYS A 91 -8.25 -0.89 19.15
CA CYS A 91 -7.39 -1.63 18.23
C CYS A 91 -5.92 -1.16 18.26
N GLY A 92 -5.61 -0.05 18.93
CA GLY A 92 -4.27 0.52 19.06
C GLY A 92 -3.96 1.65 18.07
N LEU A 93 -4.98 2.22 17.41
CA LEU A 93 -4.78 3.39 16.56
C LEU A 93 -4.57 4.67 17.38
N SER A 94 -3.62 5.49 16.93
CA SER A 94 -3.47 6.85 17.44
C SER A 94 -4.60 7.75 16.92
N ARG A 95 -4.87 8.86 17.61
CA ARG A 95 -5.85 9.87 17.16
C ARG A 95 -5.59 10.35 15.73
N GLN A 96 -4.32 10.48 15.36
CA GLN A 96 -3.92 10.89 14.01
C GLN A 96 -4.26 9.82 12.95
N LYS A 97 -3.96 8.54 13.23
CA LYS A 97 -4.29 7.42 12.33
C LYS A 97 -5.79 7.21 12.19
N ILE A 98 -6.56 7.45 13.25
CA ILE A 98 -8.03 7.48 13.19
C ILE A 98 -8.52 8.55 12.22
N ARG A 99 -8.00 9.78 12.36
CA ARG A 99 -8.35 10.89 11.44
C ARG A 99 -8.04 10.55 9.98
N TYR A 100 -6.88 9.95 9.72
CA TYR A 100 -6.46 9.58 8.37
C TYR A 100 -7.27 8.42 7.80
N GLY A 101 -7.55 7.38 8.59
CA GLY A 101 -8.41 6.27 8.17
C GLY A 101 -9.81 6.75 7.79
N ARG A 102 -10.41 7.65 8.58
CA ARG A 102 -11.70 8.25 8.23
C ARG A 102 -11.64 9.13 6.99
N ALA A 103 -10.59 9.94 6.84
CA ALA A 103 -10.41 10.75 5.64
C ALA A 103 -10.28 9.87 4.38
N LEU A 104 -9.54 8.76 4.46
CA LEU A 104 -9.46 7.78 3.38
C LEU A 104 -10.83 7.14 3.08
N ALA A 105 -11.60 6.78 4.11
CA ALA A 105 -12.92 6.18 3.95
C ALA A 105 -13.92 7.14 3.29
N GLN A 106 -13.77 8.44 3.55
CA GLN A 106 -14.64 9.50 3.02
C GLN A 106 -14.16 10.06 1.67
N ALA A 107 -12.98 9.66 1.20
CA ALA A 107 -12.39 10.18 -0.03
C ALA A 107 -13.16 9.77 -1.31
N GLY A 108 -14.05 8.78 -1.23
CA GLY A 108 -14.86 8.33 -2.37
C GLY A 108 -14.03 7.74 -3.51
N ILE A 109 -12.85 7.18 -3.20
CA ILE A 109 -11.95 6.61 -4.21
C ILE A 109 -12.57 5.32 -4.75
N ALA A 110 -12.76 5.27 -6.06
CA ALA A 110 -13.08 4.04 -6.79
C ALA A 110 -11.80 3.20 -6.94
N PHE A 111 -11.52 2.35 -5.95
CA PHE A 111 -10.26 1.59 -5.92
C PHE A 111 -10.08 0.63 -7.12
N ASP A 112 -11.18 0.11 -7.65
CA ASP A 112 -11.17 -0.79 -8.82
C ASP A 112 -10.76 -0.09 -10.12
N ASP A 113 -10.90 1.24 -10.18
CA ASP A 113 -10.52 2.05 -11.33
C ASP A 113 -9.03 2.43 -11.32
N LEU A 114 -8.39 2.43 -10.14
CA LEU A 114 -7.00 2.87 -10.00
C LEU A 114 -6.00 2.10 -10.89
N PRO A 115 -6.08 0.76 -11.04
CA PRO A 115 -5.17 0.02 -11.93
C PRO A 115 -5.31 0.38 -13.41
N LEU A 116 -6.41 1.02 -13.81
CA LEU A 116 -6.67 1.45 -15.19
C LEU A 116 -6.13 2.86 -15.46
N MET A 117 -5.72 3.58 -14.42
CA MET A 117 -5.22 4.95 -14.51
C MET A 117 -3.69 4.98 -14.70
N PRO A 118 -3.15 6.05 -15.31
CA PRO A 118 -1.71 6.30 -15.26
C PRO A 118 -1.22 6.50 -13.81
N ASN A 119 -0.02 6.03 -13.48
CA ASN A 119 0.54 6.10 -12.12
C ASN A 119 0.53 7.53 -11.55
N ASP A 120 0.84 8.55 -12.36
CA ASP A 120 0.78 9.96 -11.91
C ASP A 120 -0.63 10.39 -11.48
N ALA A 121 -1.67 9.88 -12.14
CA ALA A 121 -3.06 10.15 -11.79
C ALA A 121 -3.49 9.39 -10.53
N VAL A 122 -3.03 8.14 -10.36
CA VAL A 122 -3.21 7.38 -9.09
C VAL A 122 -2.54 8.14 -7.95
N ILE A 123 -1.28 8.53 -8.11
CA ILE A 123 -0.52 9.27 -7.09
C ILE A 123 -1.22 10.58 -6.73
N ALA A 124 -1.66 11.37 -7.72
CA ALA A 124 -2.39 12.61 -7.49
C ALA A 124 -3.69 12.40 -6.69
N THR A 125 -4.45 11.35 -7.02
CA THR A 125 -5.68 10.97 -6.32
C THR A 125 -5.40 10.63 -4.86
N LEU A 126 -4.38 9.81 -4.61
CA LEU A 126 -4.06 9.32 -3.27
C LEU A 126 -3.45 10.41 -2.37
N VAL A 127 -2.59 11.27 -2.91
CA VAL A 127 -1.95 12.37 -2.15
C VAL A 127 -2.97 13.43 -1.69
N ALA A 128 -4.13 13.53 -2.34
CA ALA A 128 -5.21 14.41 -1.88
C ALA A 128 -5.81 13.97 -0.52
N VAL A 129 -5.60 12.71 -0.11
CA VAL A 129 -6.08 12.19 1.17
C VAL A 129 -5.13 12.58 2.31
N PRO A 130 -5.61 13.26 3.37
CA PRO A 130 -4.80 13.56 4.55
C PRO A 130 -4.17 12.30 5.15
N GLY A 131 -2.84 12.32 5.33
CA GLY A 131 -2.08 11.20 5.88
C GLY A 131 -1.44 10.29 4.84
N ILE A 132 -1.71 10.50 3.55
CA ILE A 132 -1.04 9.82 2.45
C ILE A 132 -0.08 10.82 1.78
N GLY A 133 1.22 10.57 1.96
CA GLY A 133 2.26 11.32 1.25
C GLY A 133 2.59 10.69 -0.11
N ARG A 134 3.39 11.42 -0.92
CA ARG A 134 3.85 10.92 -2.23
C ARG A 134 4.47 9.53 -2.16
N TRP A 135 5.34 9.29 -1.19
CA TRP A 135 5.98 7.98 -0.99
C TRP A 135 4.95 6.86 -0.80
N THR A 136 3.94 7.05 0.05
CA THR A 136 2.90 6.03 0.28
C THR A 136 2.07 5.79 -0.97
N ALA A 137 1.77 6.85 -1.73
CA ALA A 137 1.04 6.74 -2.98
C ALA A 137 1.85 6.00 -4.07
N GLU A 138 3.16 6.25 -4.18
CA GLU A 138 4.06 5.56 -5.12
C GLU A 138 4.25 4.08 -4.79
N ILE A 139 4.26 3.70 -3.51
CA ILE A 139 4.35 2.30 -3.10
C ILE A 139 3.04 1.54 -3.40
N TYR A 140 1.91 2.24 -3.49
CA TYR A 140 0.62 1.66 -3.84
C TYR A 140 0.39 1.55 -5.36
N ALA A 141 0.75 2.60 -6.11
CA ALA A 141 0.46 2.75 -7.55
C ALA A 141 1.31 1.85 -8.46
#